data_AF-A0A8T6RKB0-F1
#
_entry.id   AF-A0A8T6RKB0-F1
#
_cell.length_a   1.000
_cell.length_b   1.000
_cell.length_c   1.000
_cell.angle_alpha   90.00
_cell.angle_beta   90.00
_cell.angle_gamma   90.00
#
_symmetry.space_group_name_H-M   'P 1'
#
loop_
_entity.id
_entity.type
_entity.pdbx_description
1 polymer ?
#
loop_
_entity_poly.entity_id
_entity_poly.type
_entity_poly.pdbx_seq_one_letter_code
_entity_poly.pdbx_strand_id
1 'polypeptide(L)'
;MMKVDIQRALAARILKVGQNRIWFDPERIEDISIAITRNDIRSLIHEGAIKKRYDIGVSRVRARIIAEKKKLGKRRGEGSRKGKATTYMPKKQAWMTKIRAIRRELRKLRENKNIAVSSYRRLYRYANGGTFKSIAHLHRFIKENKMMRR
;
A
#
# COMPACT_ATOMS: atom_id res chain seq x y z
N MET A 1 -27.01 -39.96 13.88
CA MET A 1 -25.99 -38.96 13.49
C MET A 1 -25.78 -38.02 14.66
N MET A 2 -24.63 -38.14 15.35
CA MET A 2 -24.32 -37.30 16.51
C MET A 2 -24.12 -35.84 16.07
N LYS A 3 -24.70 -34.88 16.81
CA LYS A 3 -24.59 -33.44 16.54
C LYS A 3 -23.48 -32.83 17.42
N VAL A 4 -22.44 -32.29 16.79
CA VAL A 4 -21.28 -31.67 17.45
C VAL A 4 -21.19 -30.15 17.23
N ASP A 5 -22.33 -29.51 16.93
CA ASP A 5 -22.37 -28.09 16.55
C ASP A 5 -22.06 -27.15 17.74
N ILE A 6 -22.45 -27.55 18.95
CA ILE A 6 -22.18 -26.79 20.19
C ILE A 6 -20.68 -26.81 20.49
N GLN A 7 -20.05 -27.98 20.39
CA GLN A 7 -18.61 -28.16 20.58
C GLN A 7 -17.83 -27.41 19.50
N ARG A 8 -18.33 -27.39 18.26
CA ARG A 8 -17.77 -26.57 17.18
C ARG A 8 -17.85 -25.08 17.52
N ALA A 9 -18.98 -24.60 18.03
CA ALA A 9 -19.13 -23.20 18.46
C ALA A 9 -18.23 -22.83 19.65
N LEU A 10 -18.07 -23.73 20.63
CA LEU A 10 -17.19 -23.57 21.79
C LEU A 10 -15.72 -23.52 21.37
N ALA A 11 -15.27 -24.48 20.56
CA ALA A 11 -13.91 -24.54 20.04
C ALA A 11 -13.59 -23.31 19.16
N ALA A 12 -14.55 -22.81 18.37
CA ALA A 12 -14.40 -21.58 17.58
C ALA A 12 -14.10 -20.37 18.45
N ARG A 13 -14.86 -20.23 19.55
CA ARG A 13 -14.72 -19.12 20.48
C ARG A 13 -13.38 -19.20 21.23
N ILE A 14 -12.93 -20.39 21.62
CA ILE A 14 -11.64 -20.61 22.28
C ILE A 14 -10.47 -20.30 21.33
N LEU A 15 -10.52 -20.81 20.10
CA LEU A 15 -9.46 -20.63 19.09
C LEU A 15 -9.55 -19.30 18.31
N LYS A 16 -10.58 -18.49 18.60
CA LYS A 16 -10.88 -17.22 17.92
C LYS A 16 -10.93 -17.36 16.39
N VAL A 17 -11.65 -18.38 15.90
CA VAL A 17 -11.87 -18.65 14.47
C VAL A 17 -13.35 -18.87 14.16
N GLY A 18 -13.73 -18.81 12.88
CA GLY A 18 -15.06 -19.22 12.44
C GLY A 18 -15.28 -20.73 12.58
N GLN A 19 -16.53 -21.14 12.81
CA GLN A 19 -16.91 -22.54 13.04
C GLN A 19 -16.47 -23.48 11.90
N ASN A 20 -16.56 -23.01 10.65
CA ASN A 20 -16.15 -23.78 9.45
C ASN A 20 -14.64 -24.10 9.40
N ARG A 21 -13.81 -23.41 10.20
CA ARG A 21 -12.37 -23.64 10.26
C ARG A 21 -11.99 -24.71 11.28
N ILE A 22 -12.95 -25.30 11.98
CA ILE A 22 -12.68 -26.35 12.96
C ILE A 22 -12.79 -27.69 12.28
N TRP A 23 -11.77 -28.50 12.50
CA TRP A 23 -11.71 -29.87 12.08
C TRP A 23 -11.79 -30.77 13.30
N PHE A 24 -12.61 -31.81 13.20
CA PHE A 24 -12.73 -32.85 14.19
C PHE A 24 -12.13 -34.13 13.64
N ASP A 25 -11.44 -34.85 14.51
CA ASP A 25 -10.96 -36.19 14.21
C ASP A 25 -12.14 -37.16 14.08
N PRO A 26 -12.33 -37.83 12.92
CA PRO A 26 -13.43 -38.78 12.72
C PRO A 26 -13.43 -39.95 13.70
N GLU A 27 -12.25 -40.37 14.18
CA GLU A 27 -12.12 -41.52 15.08
C GLU A 27 -12.49 -41.18 16.52
N ARG A 28 -12.40 -39.90 16.91
CA ARG A 28 -12.68 -39.41 18.27
C ARG A 28 -13.98 -38.59 18.36
N ILE A 29 -14.92 -38.81 17.43
CA ILE A 29 -16.20 -38.07 17.40
C ILE A 29 -17.01 -38.32 18.68
N GLU A 30 -16.98 -39.53 19.22
CA GLU A 30 -17.72 -39.87 20.44
C GLU A 30 -17.17 -39.11 21.67
N ASP A 31 -15.84 -39.10 21.86
CA ASP A 31 -15.16 -38.30 22.90
C ASP A 31 -15.52 -36.82 22.79
N ILE A 32 -15.50 -36.27 21.57
CA ILE A 32 -15.82 -34.87 21.31
C ILE A 32 -17.30 -34.60 21.63
N SER A 33 -18.20 -35.54 21.36
CA SER A 33 -19.63 -35.39 21.67
C SER A 33 -19.90 -35.35 23.16
N ILE A 34 -19.11 -36.06 23.98
CA ILE A 34 -19.24 -36.11 25.44
C ILE A 34 -18.72 -34.82 26.11
N ALA A 35 -17.81 -34.09 25.46
CA ALA A 35 -17.23 -32.87 26.01
C ALA A 35 -18.26 -31.71 26.09
N ILE A 36 -18.58 -31.28 27.32
CA ILE A 36 -19.54 -30.20 27.59
C ILE A 36 -18.83 -28.91 28.02
N THR A 37 -17.77 -29.00 28.82
CA THR A 37 -17.13 -27.81 29.39
C THR A 37 -16.07 -27.21 28.47
N ARG A 38 -15.74 -25.93 28.68
CA ARG A 38 -14.64 -25.26 27.94
C ARG A 38 -13.27 -25.87 28.24
N ASN A 39 -13.10 -26.48 29.41
CA ASN A 39 -11.84 -27.09 29.80
C ASN A 39 -11.65 -28.42 29.06
N ASP A 40 -12.69 -29.23 28.91
CA ASP A 40 -12.65 -30.48 28.14
C ASP A 40 -12.30 -30.20 26.66
N ILE A 41 -12.94 -29.18 26.08
CA ILE A 41 -12.62 -28.73 24.70
C ILE A 41 -11.16 -28.26 24.59
N ARG A 42 -10.58 -27.62 25.62
CA ARG A 42 -9.16 -27.24 25.61
C ARG A 42 -8.24 -28.45 25.66
N SER A 43 -8.57 -29.46 26.46
CA SER A 43 -7.83 -30.72 26.52
C SER A 43 -7.86 -31.44 25.16
N LEU A 44 -9.04 -31.54 24.54
CA LEU A 44 -9.20 -32.14 23.20
C LEU A 44 -8.48 -31.37 22.09
N ILE A 45 -8.36 -30.05 22.22
CA ILE A 45 -7.52 -29.23 21.32
C ILE A 45 -6.04 -29.55 21.54
N HIS A 46 -5.62 -29.69 22.80
CA HIS A 46 -4.22 -29.98 23.16
C HIS A 46 -3.79 -31.37 22.68
N GLU A 47 -4.65 -32.37 22.84
CA GLU A 47 -4.46 -33.74 22.35
C GLU A 47 -4.59 -33.86 20.82
N GLY A 48 -5.12 -32.83 20.15
CA GLY A 48 -5.26 -32.78 18.70
C GLY A 48 -6.52 -33.43 18.14
N ALA A 49 -7.48 -33.85 18.96
CA ALA A 49 -8.80 -34.31 18.49
C ALA A 49 -9.60 -33.17 17.81
N ILE A 50 -9.37 -31.92 18.23
CA ILE A 50 -9.94 -30.71 17.63
C ILE A 50 -8.82 -29.83 17.07
N LYS A 51 -8.81 -29.57 15.77
CA LYS A 51 -7.77 -28.74 15.11
C LYS A 51 -8.37 -27.54 14.39
N LYS A 52 -7.58 -26.47 14.29
CA LYS A 52 -7.85 -25.33 13.40
C LYS A 52 -7.30 -25.65 12.01
N ARG A 53 -8.17 -25.65 10.99
CA ARG A 53 -7.76 -25.67 9.58
C ARG A 53 -7.00 -24.40 9.22
N TYR A 54 -5.99 -24.55 8.37
CA TYR A 54 -5.29 -23.42 7.77
C TYR A 54 -6.28 -22.50 7.04
N ASP A 55 -5.95 -21.23 6.97
CA ASP A 55 -6.73 -20.25 6.23
C ASP A 55 -6.48 -20.42 4.72
N ILE A 56 -7.58 -20.49 3.97
CA ILE A 56 -7.50 -20.49 2.52
C ILE A 56 -7.24 -19.04 2.08
N GLY A 57 -5.97 -18.72 1.87
CA GLY A 57 -5.53 -17.43 1.34
C GLY A 57 -5.65 -17.35 -0.18
N VAL A 58 -5.80 -16.14 -0.72
CA VAL A 58 -5.74 -15.90 -2.17
C VAL A 58 -4.31 -15.54 -2.59
N SER A 59 -3.77 -16.25 -3.57
CA SER A 59 -2.43 -15.96 -4.08
C SER A 59 -2.38 -14.60 -4.80
N ARG A 60 -1.28 -13.86 -4.62
CA ARG A 60 -1.06 -12.54 -5.25
C ARG A 60 -0.09 -12.57 -6.43
N VAL A 61 0.35 -13.76 -6.86
CA VAL A 61 1.39 -13.94 -7.89
C VAL A 61 1.04 -13.21 -9.19
N ARG A 62 -0.16 -13.45 -9.73
CA ARG A 62 -0.64 -12.80 -10.97
C ARG A 62 -0.68 -11.28 -10.85
N ALA A 63 -1.14 -10.77 -9.70
CA ALA A 63 -1.19 -9.34 -9.43
C ALA A 63 0.21 -8.72 -9.38
N ARG A 64 1.20 -9.40 -8.78
CA ARG A 64 2.60 -8.95 -8.73
C ARG A 64 3.23 -8.90 -10.12
N ILE A 65 3.05 -9.93 -10.94
CA ILE A 65 3.54 -9.97 -12.32
C ILE A 65 2.95 -8.81 -13.15
N ILE A 66 1.66 -8.52 -13.00
CA ILE A 66 1.02 -7.39 -13.70
C ILE A 66 1.57 -6.05 -13.18
N ALA A 67 1.78 -5.91 -11.88
CA ALA A 67 2.34 -4.70 -11.28
C ALA A 67 3.76 -4.41 -11.79
N GLU A 68 4.60 -5.43 -11.90
CA GLU A 68 5.95 -5.32 -12.46
C GLU A 68 5.92 -4.91 -13.93
N LYS A 69 5.08 -5.57 -14.76
CA LYS A 69 4.87 -5.18 -16.16
C LYS A 69 4.40 -3.71 -16.26
N LYS A 70 3.49 -3.27 -15.39
CA LYS A 70 3.02 -1.88 -15.34
C LYS A 70 4.11 -0.89 -14.88
N LYS A 71 5.02 -1.29 -13.99
CA LYS A 71 6.16 -0.48 -13.55
C LYS A 71 7.13 -0.22 -14.70
N LEU A 72 7.35 -1.22 -15.56
CA LEU A 72 8.14 -1.10 -16.80
C LEU A 72 7.40 -0.34 -17.93
N GLY A 73 6.20 0.18 -17.69
CA GLY A 73 5.41 0.91 -18.68
C GLY A 73 4.52 0.06 -19.58
N LYS A 74 4.59 -1.27 -19.51
CA LYS A 74 3.74 -2.19 -20.28
C LYS A 74 2.31 -2.19 -19.75
N ARG A 75 1.32 -2.57 -20.58
CA ARG A 75 -0.12 -2.62 -20.22
C ARG A 75 -0.70 -1.29 -19.70
N ARG A 76 -0.22 -0.16 -20.22
CA ARG A 76 -0.67 1.21 -19.87
C ARG A 76 -1.19 2.03 -21.07
N GLY A 77 -1.35 1.38 -22.24
CA GLY A 77 -1.86 2.01 -23.46
C GLY A 77 -3.33 2.44 -23.34
N GLU A 78 -3.79 3.21 -24.32
CA GLU A 78 -5.11 3.87 -24.30
C GLU A 78 -6.26 2.86 -24.21
N GLY A 79 -6.23 1.77 -24.99
CA GLY A 79 -7.26 0.73 -24.94
C GLY A 79 -7.38 -0.02 -23.60
N SER A 80 -6.36 0.07 -22.72
CA SER A 80 -6.44 -0.48 -21.36
C SER A 80 -6.98 0.51 -20.33
N ARG A 81 -7.12 1.80 -20.69
CA ARG A 81 -7.60 2.85 -19.80
C ARG A 81 -9.11 3.01 -19.98
N LYS A 82 -9.81 3.17 -18.86
CA LYS A 82 -11.27 3.37 -18.83
C LYS A 82 -11.67 4.75 -18.30
N GLY A 83 -10.76 5.44 -17.61
CA GLY A 83 -11.02 6.76 -17.02
C GLY A 83 -10.44 7.92 -17.84
N LYS A 84 -10.90 9.13 -17.53
CA LYS A 84 -10.31 10.37 -18.07
C LYS A 84 -8.87 10.55 -17.57
N ALA A 85 -8.04 11.28 -18.32
CA ALA A 85 -6.65 11.53 -17.93
C ALA A 85 -6.51 12.15 -16.53
N THR A 86 -7.46 13.01 -16.15
CA THR A 86 -7.50 13.68 -14.84
C THR A 86 -7.73 12.73 -13.67
N THR A 87 -8.33 11.56 -13.90
CA THR A 87 -8.50 10.50 -12.87
C THR A 87 -7.16 9.89 -12.49
N TYR A 88 -6.28 9.68 -13.47
CA TYR A 88 -4.96 9.09 -13.24
C TYR A 88 -3.94 10.13 -12.76
N MET A 89 -4.06 11.38 -13.22
CA MET A 89 -3.21 12.48 -12.79
C MET A 89 -4.02 13.78 -12.64
N PRO A 90 -4.50 14.09 -11.42
CA PRO A 90 -5.25 15.32 -11.17
C PRO A 90 -4.40 16.56 -11.46
N LYS A 91 -4.99 17.56 -12.15
CA LYS A 91 -4.29 18.80 -12.54
C LYS A 91 -3.64 19.51 -11.35
N LYS A 92 -4.37 19.65 -10.24
CA LYS A 92 -3.88 20.28 -9.00
C LYS A 92 -2.70 19.51 -8.40
N GLN A 93 -2.78 18.17 -8.37
CA GLN A 93 -1.70 17.34 -7.85
C GLN A 93 -0.44 17.44 -8.72
N ALA A 94 -0.60 17.47 -10.05
CA ALA A 94 0.52 17.66 -10.97
C ALA A 94 1.22 19.00 -10.75
N TRP A 95 0.44 20.07 -10.61
CA TRP A 95 0.96 21.40 -10.28
C TRP A 95 1.68 21.40 -8.92
N MET A 96 1.06 20.85 -7.87
CA MET A 96 1.65 20.79 -6.53
C MET A 96 2.97 20.03 -6.51
N THR A 97 3.04 18.84 -7.13
CA THR A 97 4.27 18.05 -7.21
C THR A 97 5.39 18.83 -7.91
N LYS A 98 5.06 19.48 -9.04
CA LYS A 98 5.98 20.29 -9.82
C LYS A 98 6.50 21.50 -9.02
N ILE A 99 5.62 22.34 -8.49
CA ILE A 99 6.02 23.58 -7.80
C ILE A 99 6.77 23.30 -6.50
N ARG A 100 6.40 22.24 -5.75
CA ARG A 100 7.10 21.85 -4.53
C ARG A 100 8.53 21.39 -4.83
N ALA A 101 8.73 20.63 -5.91
CA ALA A 101 10.05 20.21 -6.34
C ALA A 101 10.94 21.41 -6.71
N ILE A 102 10.41 22.36 -7.49
CA ILE A 102 11.11 23.60 -7.87
C ILE A 102 11.45 24.46 -6.66
N ARG A 103 10.51 24.68 -5.74
CA ARG A 103 10.74 25.50 -4.54
C ARG A 103 11.75 24.86 -3.59
N ARG A 104 11.74 23.53 -3.46
CA ARG A 104 12.74 22.79 -2.68
C ARG A 104 14.12 22.97 -3.29
N GLU A 105 14.24 22.90 -4.61
CA GLU A 105 15.51 23.12 -5.30
C GLU A 105 16.04 24.55 -5.13
N LEU A 106 15.16 25.56 -5.31
CA LEU A 106 15.51 26.95 -5.05
C LEU A 106 15.99 27.18 -3.61
N ARG A 107 15.35 26.51 -2.64
CA ARG A 107 15.76 26.58 -1.23
C ARG A 107 17.18 26.03 -1.05
N LYS A 108 17.47 24.85 -1.61
CA LYS A 108 18.82 24.25 -1.59
C LYS A 108 19.87 25.17 -2.20
N LEU A 109 19.60 25.74 -3.38
CA LEU A 109 20.53 26.65 -4.07
C LEU A 109 20.80 27.93 -3.26
N ARG A 110 19.83 28.39 -2.48
CA ARG A 110 20.00 29.54 -1.56
C ARG A 110 20.82 29.14 -0.34
N GLU A 111 20.52 28.01 0.29
CA GLU A 111 21.21 27.50 1.47
C GLU A 111 22.70 27.23 1.19
N ASN A 112 23.00 26.66 0.02
CA ASN A 112 24.37 26.42 -0.44
C ASN A 112 25.08 27.71 -0.93
N LYS A 113 24.40 28.87 -0.89
CA LYS A 113 24.89 30.17 -1.37
C LYS A 113 25.20 30.26 -2.87
N ASN A 114 24.82 29.26 -3.67
CA ASN A 114 24.97 29.26 -5.13
C ASN A 114 24.21 30.41 -5.80
N ILE A 115 23.18 30.98 -5.15
CA ILE A 115 22.38 32.07 -5.70
C ILE A 115 22.24 33.17 -4.64
N ALA A 116 22.29 34.43 -5.07
CA ALA A 116 22.02 35.58 -4.20
C ALA A 116 20.56 35.60 -3.70
N VAL A 117 20.31 36.18 -2.53
CA VAL A 117 18.96 36.26 -1.93
C VAL A 117 17.97 37.02 -2.83
N SER A 118 18.44 38.05 -3.53
CA SER A 118 17.65 38.82 -4.51
C SER A 118 17.20 37.94 -5.68
N SER A 119 18.14 37.20 -6.27
CA SER A 119 17.88 36.25 -7.36
C SER A 119 16.94 35.13 -6.91
N TYR A 120 17.08 34.58 -5.69
CA TYR A 120 16.14 33.61 -5.13
C TYR A 120 14.70 34.15 -5.08
N ARG A 121 14.50 35.36 -4.55
CA ARG A 121 13.16 35.99 -4.45
C ARG A 121 12.52 36.18 -5.83
N ARG A 122 13.31 36.57 -6.84
CA ARG A 122 12.84 36.72 -8.24
C ARG A 122 12.44 35.38 -8.84
N LEU A 123 13.31 34.38 -8.75
CA LEU A 123 13.06 33.02 -9.25
C LEU A 123 11.87 32.35 -8.55
N TYR A 124 11.67 32.61 -7.26
CA TYR A 124 10.52 32.10 -6.52
C TYR A 124 9.19 32.65 -7.05
N ARG A 125 9.13 33.95 -7.37
CA ARG A 125 7.95 34.57 -8.01
C ARG A 125 7.68 34.00 -9.39
N TYR A 126 8.72 33.82 -10.21
CA TYR A 126 8.60 33.17 -11.52
C TYR A 126 8.10 31.73 -11.41
N ALA A 127 8.62 30.97 -10.44
CA ALA A 127 8.12 29.62 -10.17
C ALA A 127 6.63 29.61 -9.82
N ASN A 128 6.16 30.57 -9.00
CA ASN A 128 4.74 30.69 -8.66
C ASN A 128 3.87 31.01 -9.89
N GLY A 129 4.40 31.78 -10.85
CA GLY A 129 3.77 32.03 -12.14
C GLY A 129 3.83 30.85 -13.13
N GLY A 130 4.47 29.74 -12.77
CA GLY A 130 4.51 28.53 -13.58
C GLY A 130 5.48 28.55 -14.76
N THR A 131 6.41 29.51 -14.79
CA THR A 131 7.39 29.69 -15.87
C THR A 131 8.26 28.44 -16.10
N PHE A 132 8.70 27.81 -15.01
CA PHE A 132 9.56 26.63 -15.08
C PHE A 132 8.74 25.37 -15.34
N LYS A 133 9.21 24.52 -16.26
CA LYS A 133 8.56 23.26 -16.65
C LYS A 133 9.08 22.07 -15.83
N SER A 134 10.34 22.12 -15.41
CA SER A 134 11.04 21.11 -14.62
C SER A 134 12.17 21.76 -13.84
N ILE A 135 12.83 20.99 -12.96
CA ILE A 135 14.07 21.42 -12.29
C ILE A 135 15.19 21.70 -13.31
N ALA A 136 15.31 20.87 -14.35
CA ALA A 136 16.29 21.10 -15.41
C ALA A 136 16.05 22.43 -16.14
N HIS A 137 14.79 22.80 -16.39
CA HIS A 137 14.46 24.10 -16.97
C HIS A 137 14.86 25.25 -16.03
N LEU A 138 14.65 25.10 -14.72
CA LEU A 138 15.11 26.07 -13.73
C LEU A 138 16.64 26.26 -13.79
N HIS A 139 17.41 25.17 -13.77
CA HIS A 139 18.87 25.23 -13.82
C HIS A 139 19.38 25.88 -15.12
N ARG A 140 18.77 25.53 -16.26
CA ARG A 140 19.09 26.16 -17.55
C ARG A 140 18.87 27.67 -17.50
N PHE A 141 17.71 28.11 -17.00
CA PHE A 141 17.39 29.53 -16.87
C PHE A 141 18.37 30.27 -15.98
N ILE A 142 18.76 29.68 -14.85
CA ILE A 142 19.75 30.26 -13.93
C ILE A 142 21.12 30.42 -14.60
N LYS A 143 21.54 29.42 -15.39
CA LYS A 143 22.80 29.42 -16.13
C LYS A 143 22.81 30.49 -17.21
N GLU A 144 21.77 30.56 -18.03
CA GLU A 144 21.62 31.54 -19.12
C GLU A 144 21.62 32.98 -18.59
N ASN A 145 20.93 33.23 -17.48
CA ASN A 145 20.85 34.55 -16.86
C ASN A 145 22.02 34.87 -15.92
N LYS A 146 23.07 34.02 -15.89
CA LYS A 146 24.27 34.19 -15.04
C LYS A 146 23.93 34.50 -13.58
N MET A 147 22.87 33.90 -13.04
CA MET A 147 22.38 34.16 -11.67
C MET A 147 23.11 33.33 -10.60
N MET A 148 24.10 32.53 -11.01
CA MET A 148 24.97 31.79 -10.11
C MET A 148 25.99 32.73 -9.48
N ARG A 149 26.16 32.63 -8.16
CA ARG A 149 27.34 33.19 -7.49
C ARG A 149 28.57 32.39 -7.92
N ARG A 150 29.64 33.11 -8.25
CA ARG A 150 30.99 32.54 -8.36
C ARG A 150 31.48 32.14 -6.97
#